data_AF-R5X3U1-F1
#
_entry.id   AF-R5X3U1-F1
#
_cell.length_a   1.000
_cell.length_b   1.000
_cell.length_c   1.000
_cell.angle_alpha   90.00
_cell.angle_beta   90.00
_cell.angle_gamma   90.00
#
_symmetry.space_group_name_H-M   'P 1'
#
loop_
_entity.id
_entity.type
_entity.pdbx_description
1 polymer ?
#
loop_
_entity_poly.entity_id
_entity_poly.type
_entity_poly.pdbx_seq_one_letter_code
_entity_poly.pdbx_strand_id
1 'polypeptide(L)'
;MTTHESKKKGNSTKLTVILMLLVLAIVIVPQVIKSGAEFGGSDDQAESVITEMDPNYKPWFSSIFEPASGEIESLLFASQAALGAGIVGYYIGVTRTKHKMKEEK
;
A
#
# COMPACT_ATOMS: atom_id res chain seq x y z
N MET A 1 11.17 14.23 47.53
CA MET A 1 10.54 15.33 46.76
C MET A 1 10.69 15.00 45.28
N THR A 2 9.80 14.17 44.73
CA THR A 2 9.84 13.77 43.30
C THR A 2 8.50 14.12 42.68
N THR A 3 8.48 15.20 41.92
CA THR A 3 7.33 15.63 41.13
C THR A 3 7.11 14.64 39.99
N HIS A 4 6.01 13.88 40.05
CA HIS A 4 5.50 13.16 38.88
C HIS A 4 4.88 14.19 37.93
N GLU A 5 5.64 14.58 36.91
CA GLU A 5 5.12 15.29 35.74
C GLU A 5 4.13 14.37 35.00
N SER A 6 2.84 14.66 35.15
CA SER A 6 1.77 13.98 34.44
C SER A 6 1.80 14.40 32.97
N LYS A 7 2.35 13.51 32.12
CA LYS A 7 2.38 13.70 30.67
C LYS A 7 0.95 13.71 30.11
N LYS A 8 0.45 14.91 29.82
CA LYS A 8 -0.86 15.16 29.18
C LYS A 8 -0.99 14.34 27.89
N LYS A 9 -1.81 13.29 27.92
CA LYS A 9 -2.15 12.42 26.77
C LYS A 9 -3.06 13.18 25.79
N GLY A 10 -2.47 14.08 25.00
CA GLY A 10 -3.18 14.91 24.04
C GLY A 10 -3.61 14.15 22.78
N ASN A 11 -4.90 14.20 22.45
CA ASN A 11 -5.53 14.03 21.12
C ASN A 11 -5.11 12.86 20.18
N SER A 12 -4.46 11.80 20.67
CA SER A 12 -4.00 10.68 19.82
C SER A 12 -5.08 10.13 18.88
N THR A 13 -6.32 10.00 19.35
CA THR A 13 -7.46 9.57 18.50
C THR A 13 -7.77 10.55 17.37
N LYS A 14 -7.71 11.87 17.60
CA LYS A 14 -7.94 12.88 16.54
C LYS A 14 -6.84 12.83 15.49
N LEU A 15 -5.58 12.68 15.91
CA LEU A 15 -4.45 12.51 15.00
C LEU A 15 -4.57 11.23 14.18
N THR A 16 -4.93 10.10 14.80
CA THR A 16 -5.19 8.84 14.09
C THR A 16 -6.30 8.99 13.05
N VAL A 17 -7.42 9.65 13.39
CA VAL A 17 -8.52 9.89 12.45
C VAL A 17 -8.07 10.79 11.29
N ILE A 18 -7.35 11.87 11.57
CA ILE A 18 -6.81 12.76 10.53
C ILE A 18 -5.85 12.01 9.60
N LEU A 19 -4.93 11.20 10.16
CA LEU A 19 -4.00 10.39 9.37
C LEU A 19 -4.75 9.36 8.51
N MET A 20 -5.80 8.72 9.04
CA MET A 20 -6.63 7.78 8.28
C MET A 20 -7.35 8.47 7.12
N LEU A 21 -7.94 9.65 7.37
CA LEU A 21 -8.59 10.46 6.32
C LEU A 21 -7.60 10.90 5.25
N LEU A 22 -6.37 11.25 5.64
CA LEU A 22 -5.32 11.65 4.70
C LEU A 22 -4.90 10.49 3.80
N VAL A 23 -4.71 9.29 4.36
CA VAL A 23 -4.46 8.07 3.57
C VAL A 23 -5.63 7.81 2.61
N LEU A 24 -6.86 7.92 3.10
CA LEU A 24 -8.05 7.74 2.25
C LEU A 24 -8.10 8.77 1.11
N ALA A 25 -7.75 10.02 1.39
CA ALA A 25 -7.67 11.07 0.38
C ALA A 25 -6.59 10.77 -0.67
N ILE A 26 -5.40 10.30 -0.28
CA ILE A 26 -4.34 9.92 -1.22
C ILE A 26 -4.80 8.80 -2.16
N VAL A 27 -5.62 7.86 -1.67
CA VAL A 27 -6.15 6.75 -2.49
C VAL A 27 -7.30 7.20 -3.39
N ILE A 28 -8.27 7.95 -2.85
CA ILE A 28 -9.52 8.29 -3.55
C ILE A 28 -9.34 9.46 -4.54
N VAL A 29 -8.57 10.50 -4.18
CA VAL A 29 -8.37 11.69 -5.02
C VAL A 29 -7.88 11.35 -6.44
N PRO A 30 -6.82 10.53 -6.65
CA PRO A 30 -6.38 10.18 -8.00
C PRO A 30 -7.42 9.35 -8.76
N GLN A 31 -8.20 8.51 -8.08
CA GLN A 31 -9.26 7.72 -8.69
C GLN A 31 -10.42 8.59 -9.19
N VAL A 32 -10.75 9.68 -8.49
CA VAL A 32 -11.81 10.61 -8.91
C VAL A 32 -11.33 11.54 -10.03
N ILE A 33 -10.08 12.02 -9.97
CA ILE A 33 -9.51 12.91 -10.99
C ILE A 33 -9.24 12.14 -12.30
N LYS A 34 -8.84 10.87 -12.19
CA LYS A 34 -8.58 9.98 -13.33
C LYS A 34 -9.54 8.78 -13.33
N SER A 35 -10.85 9.05 -13.33
CA SER A 35 -11.93 8.06 -13.22
C SER A 35 -12.05 7.06 -14.38
N GLY A 36 -11.08 7.02 -15.28
CA GLY A 36 -10.94 6.05 -16.36
C GLY A 36 -9.49 5.78 -16.74
N ALA A 37 -8.52 6.10 -15.86
CA ALA A 37 -7.15 5.68 -16.10
C ALA A 37 -7.06 4.17 -15.90
N GLU A 38 -6.56 3.47 -16.91
CA GLU A 38 -6.13 2.09 -16.76
C GLU A 38 -4.92 2.09 -15.83
N PHE A 39 -5.13 1.66 -14.59
CA PHE A 39 -4.06 1.45 -13.62
C PHE A 39 -3.37 0.12 -13.95
N GLY A 40 -2.75 0.08 -15.13
CA GLY A 40 -1.92 -1.03 -15.59
C GLY A 40 -0.56 -1.04 -14.93
N GLY A 41 0.18 -2.12 -15.14
CA GLY A 41 1.55 -2.24 -14.63
C GLY A 41 2.45 -1.16 -15.24
N SER A 42 3.59 -0.92 -14.59
CA SER A 42 4.62 -0.05 -15.15
C SER A 42 5.15 -0.57 -16.50
N ASP A 43 5.00 -1.87 -16.76
CA ASP A 43 5.48 -2.54 -17.97
C ASP A 43 4.62 -2.21 -19.19
N ASP A 44 3.29 -2.19 -19.05
CA ASP A 44 2.34 -1.83 -20.13
C ASP A 44 2.62 -0.41 -20.70
N GLN A 45 2.92 0.53 -19.79
CA GLN A 45 3.26 1.90 -20.17
C GLN A 45 4.65 1.98 -20.82
N ALA A 46 5.59 1.13 -20.41
CA ALA A 46 6.93 1.10 -20.97
C ALA A 46 6.93 0.51 -22.39
N GLU A 47 6.19 -0.59 -22.62
CA GLU A 47 6.07 -1.20 -23.95
C GLU A 47 5.52 -0.21 -24.98
N SER A 48 4.43 0.49 -24.63
CA SER A 48 3.78 1.48 -25.51
C SER A 48 4.75 2.57 -25.99
N VAL A 49 5.55 3.14 -25.08
CA VAL A 49 6.52 4.20 -25.40
C VAL A 49 7.69 3.65 -26.23
N ILE A 50 8.15 2.44 -25.93
CA ILE A 50 9.26 1.83 -26.64
C ILE A 50 8.88 1.50 -28.08
N THR A 51 7.67 0.97 -28.30
CA THR A 51 7.15 0.69 -29.65
C THR A 51 6.93 1.95 -30.49
N GLU A 52 6.55 3.08 -29.87
CA GLU A 52 6.44 4.37 -30.56
C GLU A 52 7.81 4.96 -30.95
N MET A 53 8.84 4.82 -30.10
CA MET A 53 10.16 5.42 -30.33
C MET A 53 11.03 4.60 -31.28
N ASP A 54 10.93 3.27 -31.26
CA ASP A 54 11.68 2.40 -32.15
C ASP A 54 10.82 1.20 -32.60
N PRO A 55 10.24 1.25 -33.81
CA PRO A 55 9.38 0.17 -34.31
C PRO A 55 10.15 -1.14 -34.62
N ASN A 56 11.49 -1.14 -34.57
CA ASN A 56 12.31 -2.34 -34.70
C ASN A 56 12.85 -2.84 -33.34
N TYR A 57 12.41 -2.25 -32.22
CA TYR A 57 12.85 -2.68 -30.90
C TYR A 57 12.46 -4.14 -30.64
N LYS A 58 13.47 -4.96 -30.38
CA LYS A 58 13.29 -6.32 -29.88
C LYS A 58 13.47 -6.33 -28.37
N PRO A 59 12.48 -6.82 -27.61
CA PRO A 59 12.63 -7.01 -26.17
C PRO A 59 13.89 -7.82 -25.87
N TRP A 60 14.79 -7.26 -25.05
CA TRP A 60 16.01 -7.93 -24.58
C TRP A 60 15.72 -8.99 -23.51
N PHE A 61 14.49 -8.99 -23.00
CA PHE A 61 13.92 -9.98 -22.10
C PHE A 61 12.52 -10.32 -22.61
N SER A 62 12.23 -11.60 -22.76
CA SER A 62 10.88 -12.08 -23.06
C SER A 62 10.42 -12.89 -21.85
N SER A 63 9.21 -12.61 -21.36
CA SER A 63 8.66 -13.29 -20.20
C SER A 63 8.63 -14.79 -20.47
N ILE A 64 9.46 -15.56 -19.75
CA ILE A 64 9.47 -17.03 -19.82
C ILE A 64 8.10 -17.60 -19.39
N PHE A 65 7.32 -16.79 -18.67
CA PHE A 65 5.96 -17.07 -18.23
C PHE A 65 5.09 -15.83 -18.50
N GLU A 66 4.34 -15.84 -19.59
CA GLU A 66 3.31 -14.85 -19.88
C GLU A 66 2.04 -15.29 -19.13
N PRO A 67 1.56 -14.53 -18.12
CA PRO A 67 0.30 -14.88 -17.47
C PRO A 67 -0.81 -14.85 -18.52
N ALA A 68 -1.56 -15.95 -18.63
CA ALA A 68 -2.57 -16.16 -19.69
C ALA A 68 -3.73 -15.13 -19.71
N SER A 69 -3.78 -14.20 -18.74
CA SER A 69 -4.73 -13.09 -18.64
C SER A 69 -4.24 -12.09 -17.57
N GLY A 70 -4.46 -10.77 -17.79
CA GLY A 70 -4.18 -9.72 -16.80
C GLY A 70 -4.95 -9.87 -15.48
N GLU A 71 -5.98 -10.73 -15.46
CA GLU A 71 -6.69 -11.12 -14.25
C GLU A 71 -5.80 -11.91 -13.28
N ILE A 72 -4.95 -12.80 -13.79
CA ILE A 72 -4.06 -13.60 -12.95
C ILE A 72 -2.94 -12.74 -12.37
N GLU A 73 -2.43 -11.78 -13.14
CA GLU A 73 -1.47 -10.79 -12.65
C GLU A 73 -2.07 -9.97 -11.50
N SER A 74 -3.28 -9.43 -11.70
CA SER A 74 -4.01 -8.69 -10.67
C SER A 74 -4.26 -9.53 -9.41
N LEU A 75 -4.56 -10.82 -9.56
CA LEU A 75 -4.74 -11.74 -8.43
C LEU A 75 -3.45 -12.00 -7.66
N LEU A 76 -2.31 -12.12 -8.34
CA LEU A 76 -1.01 -12.29 -7.69
C LEU A 76 -0.63 -11.02 -6.91
N PHE A 77 -0.81 -9.84 -7.49
CA PHE A 77 -0.60 -8.57 -6.79
C PHE A 77 -1.56 -8.39 -5.60
N ALA A 78 -2.84 -8.70 -5.76
CA ALA A 78 -3.82 -8.65 -4.68
C ALA A 78 -3.46 -9.61 -3.53
N SER A 79 -2.96 -10.81 -3.86
CA SER A 79 -2.52 -11.80 -2.88
C SER A 79 -1.29 -11.32 -2.10
N GLN A 80 -0.31 -10.73 -2.79
CA GLN A 80 0.86 -10.13 -2.15
C GLN A 80 0.46 -8.98 -1.22
N ALA A 81 -0.44 -8.11 -1.67
CA ALA A 81 -0.98 -7.02 -0.86
C ALA A 81 -1.72 -7.53 0.39
N ALA A 82 -2.55 -8.57 0.25
CA ALA A 82 -3.27 -9.19 1.36
C ALA A 82 -2.33 -9.80 2.41
N LEU A 83 -1.29 -10.52 1.97
CA LEU A 83 -0.28 -11.08 2.86
C LEU A 83 0.51 -9.98 3.58
N GLY A 84 0.94 -8.94 2.86
CA GLY A 84 1.65 -7.79 3.44
C GLY A 84 0.80 -7.07 4.50
N ALA A 85 -0.47 -6.80 4.20
CA ALA A 85 -1.42 -6.21 5.13
C ALA A 85 -1.64 -7.09 6.37
N GLY A 86 -1.74 -8.41 6.18
CA GLY A 86 -1.88 -9.39 7.27
C GLY A 86 -0.70 -9.36 8.25
N ILE A 87 0.53 -9.34 7.74
CA ILE A 87 1.76 -9.29 8.57
C ILE A 87 1.82 -7.97 9.36
N VAL A 88 1.58 -6.84 8.71
CA VAL A 88 1.59 -5.52 9.37
C VAL A 88 0.49 -5.44 10.43
N GLY A 89 -0.71 -5.92 10.11
CA GLY A 89 -1.83 -5.98 11.06
C GLY A 89 -1.53 -6.84 12.29
N TYR A 90 -0.93 -8.02 12.08
CA TYR A 90 -0.50 -8.90 13.17
C TYR A 90 0.53 -8.23 14.08
N TYR A 91 1.56 -7.61 13.51
CA TYR A 91 2.60 -6.91 14.28
C TYR A 91 2.03 -5.78 15.15
N ILE A 92 1.15 -4.95 14.58
CA ILE A 92 0.47 -3.87 15.32
C ILE A 92 -0.39 -4.46 16.45
N GLY A 93 -1.12 -5.54 16.16
CA GLY A 93 -1.96 -6.25 17.13
C GLY A 93 -1.16 -6.78 18.32
N VAL A 94 -0.09 -7.53 18.05
CA VAL A 94 0.79 -8.08 19.11
C VAL A 94 1.42 -6.97 19.95
N THR A 95 1.91 -5.91 19.32
CA THR A 95 2.52 -4.78 20.02
C THR A 95 1.52 -4.09 20.95
N ARG A 96 0.28 -3.85 20.47
CA ARG A 96 -0.79 -3.28 21.29
C ARG A 96 -1.14 -4.16 22.49
N THR A 97 -1.23 -5.48 22.30
CA THR A 97 -1.53 -6.43 23.39
C THR A 97 -0.40 -6.48 24.41
N LYS A 98 0.87 -6.51 23.98
CA LYS A 98 2.04 -6.47 24.86
C LYS A 98 2.07 -5.22 25.74
N HIS A 99 1.69 -4.07 25.19
CA HIS A 99 1.57 -2.83 25.97
C HIS A 99 0.47 -2.90 27.02
N LYS A 100 -0.72 -3.41 26.67
CA LYS A 100 -1.83 -3.58 27.64
C LYS A 100 -1.44 -4.52 28.81
N MET A 101 -0.82 -5.66 28.50
CA MET A 101 -0.39 -6.62 29.53
C MET A 101 0.72 -6.08 30.44
N LYS A 102 1.49 -5.08 30.01
CA LYS A 102 2.48 -4.38 30.85
C LYS A 102 1.85 -3.30 31.73
N GLU A 103 0.69 -2.76 31.36
CA GLU A 103 -0.04 -1.77 32.17
C GLU A 103 -0.92 -2.44 33.24
N GLU A 104 -1.32 -3.70 33.04
CA GLU A 104 -2.11 -4.49 34.00
C GLU A 104 -1.25 -5.27 35.03
N LYS A 105 0.08 -5.15 34.98
CA LYS A 105 1.04 -5.80 35.89
C LYS A 105 1.80 -4.78 36.72
#